data_AF-A0A930B3Y6-F1
#
_entry.id   AF-A0A930B3Y6-F1
#
_cell.length_a   1.000
_cell.length_b   1.000
_cell.length_c   1.000
_cell.angle_alpha   90.00
_cell.angle_beta   90.00
_cell.angle_gamma   90.00
#
_symmetry.space_group_name_H-M   'P 1'
#
loop_
_entity.id
_entity.type
_entity.pdbx_description
1 polymer ?
#
loop_
_entity_poly.entity_id
_entity_poly.type
_entity_poly.pdbx_seq_one_letter_code
_entity_poly.pdbx_strand_id
1 'polypeptide(L)'
;FFDSFDNLFSSTPILIYKHLSGEFFTASAIGMYLACKYNTLEGLPSILQSYPERQLPRPVQYILLYNQYLGKEHSLVLLRKK
;
A
#
# COMPACT_ATOMS: atom_id res chain seq x y z
N PHE A 1 -3.58 8.24 12.85
CA PHE A 1 -2.28 7.52 12.77
C PHE A 1 -1.77 7.42 11.34
N PHE A 2 -2.64 7.03 10.41
CA PHE A 2 -2.31 7.03 8.98
C PHE A 2 -2.14 8.46 8.44
N ASP A 3 -2.86 9.44 8.98
CA ASP A 3 -2.85 10.83 8.50
C ASP A 3 -1.45 11.47 8.55
N SER A 4 -0.72 11.24 9.65
CA SER A 4 0.66 11.73 9.78
C SER A 4 1.60 11.11 8.74
N PHE A 5 1.39 9.85 8.38
CA PHE A 5 2.20 9.16 7.38
C PHE A 5 1.81 9.58 5.96
N ASP A 6 0.50 9.71 5.69
CA ASP A 6 -0.01 10.17 4.39
C ASP A 6 0.49 11.58 4.04
N ASN A 7 0.59 12.48 5.02
CA ASN A 7 1.14 13.83 4.81
C ASN A 7 2.59 13.83 4.30
N LEU A 8 3.38 12.79 4.58
CA LEU A 8 4.74 12.65 4.05
C LEU A 8 4.77 12.32 2.56
N PHE A 9 3.65 11.83 2.02
CA PHE A 9 3.52 11.28 0.67
C PHE A 9 2.31 11.87 -0.07
N SER A 10 2.08 13.17 0.08
CA SER A 10 0.90 13.89 -0.42
C SER A 10 0.61 13.72 -1.93
N SER A 11 1.64 13.49 -2.75
CA SER A 11 1.50 13.23 -4.19
C SER A 11 1.63 11.75 -4.57
N THR A 12 1.92 10.87 -3.62
CA THR A 12 2.09 9.44 -3.89
C THR A 12 0.74 8.74 -3.78
N PRO A 13 0.40 7.87 -4.75
CA PRO A 13 -0.80 7.04 -4.63
C PRO A 13 -0.68 6.06 -3.47
N ILE A 14 -1.75 5.93 -2.69
CA ILE A 14 -1.80 5.04 -1.53
C ILE A 14 -2.83 3.93 -1.79
N LEU A 15 -2.37 2.70 -1.62
CA LEU A 15 -3.21 1.51 -1.65
C LEU A 15 -3.43 0.97 -0.23
N ILE A 16 -4.69 0.74 0.13
CA ILE A 16 -5.12 0.18 1.41
C ILE A 16 -5.74 -1.20 1.18
N TYR A 17 -5.43 -2.16 2.06
CA TYR A 17 -5.88 -3.56 1.91
C TYR A 17 -6.62 -4.12 3.14
N LYS A 18 -6.33 -3.60 4.35
CA LYS A 18 -6.92 -4.13 5.59
C LYS A 18 -8.45 -3.98 5.67
N HIS A 19 -9.04 -3.04 4.94
CA HIS A 19 -10.50 -2.88 4.90
C HIS A 19 -11.21 -4.05 4.19
N LEU A 20 -10.48 -4.87 3.40
CA LEU A 20 -11.00 -6.06 2.74
C LEU A 20 -10.87 -7.33 3.60
N SER A 21 -9.88 -7.37 4.48
CA SER A 21 -9.48 -8.59 5.20
C SER A 21 -9.68 -8.51 6.72
N GLY A 22 -9.84 -7.31 7.27
CA GLY A 22 -9.71 -7.05 8.71
C GLY A 22 -8.25 -7.01 9.17
N GLU A 23 -8.08 -6.89 10.49
CA GLU A 23 -6.78 -6.85 11.16
C GLU A 23 -6.44 -8.22 11.75
N PHE A 24 -5.26 -8.75 11.39
CA PHE A 24 -4.69 -9.98 11.95
C PHE A 24 -3.17 -10.00 11.72
N PHE A 25 -2.44 -10.83 12.44
CA PHE A 25 -0.97 -10.79 12.51
C PHE A 25 -0.24 -10.91 11.16
N THR A 26 -0.89 -11.48 10.14
CA THR A 26 -0.31 -11.67 8.80
C THR A 26 -1.01 -10.85 7.71
N ALA A 27 -1.87 -9.89 8.07
CA ALA A 27 -2.63 -9.08 7.10
C ALA A 27 -1.72 -8.35 6.10
N SER A 28 -0.50 -7.97 6.51
CA SER A 28 0.52 -7.33 5.67
C SER A 28 0.99 -8.18 4.49
N ALA A 29 0.81 -9.51 4.54
CA ALA A 29 1.11 -10.40 3.43
C ALA A 29 0.27 -10.09 2.17
N ILE A 30 -0.95 -9.56 2.34
CA ILE A 30 -1.80 -9.11 1.23
C ILE A 30 -1.16 -7.91 0.52
N GLY A 31 -0.69 -6.91 1.29
CA GLY A 31 0.06 -5.78 0.74
C GLY A 31 1.31 -6.23 0.01
N MET A 32 2.04 -7.21 0.56
CA MET A 32 3.24 -7.79 -0.05
C MET A 32 2.93 -8.45 -1.39
N TYR A 33 1.87 -9.26 -1.44
CA TYR A 33 1.41 -9.89 -2.67
C TYR A 33 1.02 -8.85 -3.74
N LEU A 34 0.22 -7.84 -3.37
CA LEU A 34 -0.19 -6.77 -4.28
C LEU A 34 1.02 -6.01 -4.83
N ALA A 35 1.98 -5.64 -3.98
CA ALA A 35 3.19 -4.96 -4.41
C ALA A 35 4.04 -5.85 -5.35
N CYS A 36 4.13 -7.15 -5.07
CA CYS A 36 4.79 -8.12 -5.94
C CYS A 36 4.10 -8.27 -7.31
N LYS A 37 2.78 -8.10 -7.38
CA LYS A 37 2.00 -8.26 -8.62
C LYS A 37 1.61 -6.95 -9.31
N TYR A 38 1.90 -5.79 -8.71
CA TYR A 38 1.43 -4.48 -9.16
C TYR A 38 1.61 -4.21 -10.66
N ASN A 39 2.82 -4.42 -11.20
CA ASN A 39 3.11 -4.15 -12.63
C ASN A 39 2.49 -5.18 -13.58
N THR A 40 2.10 -6.36 -13.08
CA THR A 40 1.58 -7.48 -13.89
C THR A 40 0.07 -7.64 -13.81
N LEU A 41 -0.59 -7.00 -12.84
CA LEU A 41 -2.04 -7.06 -12.70
C LEU A 41 -2.71 -6.18 -13.76
N GLU A 42 -3.49 -6.79 -14.63
CA GLU A 42 -4.43 -6.08 -15.50
C GLU A 42 -5.56 -5.52 -14.63
N GLY A 43 -5.49 -4.21 -14.33
CA GLY A 43 -6.43 -3.54 -13.45
C GLY A 43 -6.15 -3.75 -11.96
N LEU A 44 -5.93 -2.65 -11.24
CA LEU A 44 -6.03 -2.63 -9.78
C LEU A 44 -7.46 -2.26 -9.42
N PRO A 45 -8.15 -3.03 -8.55
CA PRO A 45 -9.47 -2.65 -8.06
C PRO A 45 -9.42 -1.26 -7.43
N SER A 46 -10.32 -0.36 -7.85
CA SER A 46 -10.38 1.02 -7.36
C SER A 46 -10.63 1.11 -5.85
N ILE A 47 -11.29 0.10 -5.27
CA ILE A 47 -11.54 0.00 -3.83
C ILE A 47 -10.24 -0.04 -3.01
N LEU A 48 -9.12 -0.46 -3.61
CA LEU A 48 -7.82 -0.44 -2.94
C LEU A 48 -7.26 0.97 -2.82
N GLN A 49 -7.71 1.93 -3.62
CA GLN A 49 -7.09 3.25 -3.71
C GLN A 49 -7.74 4.23 -2.74
N SER A 50 -6.95 4.76 -1.81
CA SER A 50 -7.45 5.73 -0.82
C SER A 50 -7.77 7.09 -1.44
N TYR A 51 -7.09 7.43 -2.54
CA TYR A 51 -7.15 8.72 -3.22
C TYR A 51 -7.29 8.51 -4.72
N PRO A 52 -8.53 8.43 -5.25
CA PRO A 52 -8.79 8.16 -6.67
C PRO A 52 -8.14 9.18 -7.63
N GLU A 53 -7.93 10.41 -7.17
CA GLU A 53 -7.31 11.50 -7.93
C GLU A 53 -5.79 11.33 -8.09
N ARG A 54 -5.13 10.55 -7.23
CA ARG A 54 -3.68 10.30 -7.30
C ARG A 54 -3.38 9.17 -8.28
N GLN A 55 -3.05 9.48 -9.53
CA GLN A 55 -2.85 8.47 -10.59
C GLN A 55 -1.84 7.39 -10.23
N LEU A 56 -2.21 6.12 -10.44
CA LEU A 56 -1.36 4.96 -10.20
C LEU A 56 -0.25 4.87 -11.27
N PRO A 57 1.04 5.04 -10.91
CA PRO A 57 2.13 4.98 -11.87
C PRO A 57 2.28 3.56 -12.38
N ARG A 58 2.47 3.38 -13.70
CA ARG A 58 2.82 2.09 -14.29
C ARG A 58 3.86 2.31 -15.41
N PRO A 59 5.02 1.63 -15.38
CA PRO A 59 5.48 0.73 -14.33
C PRO A 59 5.92 1.47 -13.07
N VAL A 60 5.92 0.78 -11.92
CA VAL A 60 6.51 1.27 -10.67
C VAL A 60 7.81 0.52 -10.36
N GLN A 61 8.83 1.25 -9.91
CA GLN A 61 10.13 0.69 -9.51
C GLN A 61 10.20 0.38 -8.02
N TYR A 62 9.60 1.25 -7.19
CA TYR A 62 9.63 1.16 -5.74
C TYR A 62 8.23 1.17 -5.16
N ILE A 63 7.95 0.27 -4.23
CA ILE A 63 6.71 0.27 -3.45
C ILE A 63 7.10 0.19 -1.98
N LEU A 64 6.63 1.15 -1.19
CA LEU A 64 6.77 1.15 0.26
C LEU A 64 5.54 0.52 0.89
N LEU A 65 5.74 -0.59 1.59
CA LEU A 65 4.72 -1.17 2.46
C LEU A 65 4.88 -0.58 3.83
N TYR A 66 3.79 0.00 4.31
CA TYR A 66 3.67 0.44 5.69
C TYR A 66 2.55 -0.34 6.36
N ASN A 67 2.88 -1.00 7.46
CA ASN A 67 1.93 -1.67 8.32
C ASN A 67 2.16 -1.24 9.75
N GLN A 68 1.07 -0.90 10.44
CA GLN A 68 1.09 -0.47 11.83
C GLN A 68 0.02 -1.19 12.65
N TYR A 69 0.30 -1.34 13.96
CA TYR A 69 -0.67 -1.81 14.95
C TYR A 69 -0.99 -0.70 15.95
N LEU A 70 -2.24 -0.22 15.93
CA LEU A 70 -2.78 0.85 16.81
C LEU A 70 -1.91 2.12 16.94
N GLY A 71 -1.13 2.43 15.91
CA GLY A 71 -0.22 3.57 15.82
C GLY A 71 1.06 3.43 16.63
N LYS A 72 1.33 2.25 17.21
CA LYS A 72 2.45 2.02 18.13
C LYS A 72 3.59 1.26 17.48
N GLU A 73 3.26 0.10 16.92
CA GLU A 73 4.24 -0.76 16.27
C GLU A 73 4.19 -0.50 14.78
N HIS A 74 5.35 -0.22 14.19
CA HIS A 74 5.48 0.20 12.80
C HIS A 74 6.44 -0.75 12.09
N SER A 75 6.01 -1.21 10.93
CA SER A 75 6.82 -2.02 10.02
C SER A 75 6.85 -1.34 8.66
N LEU A 76 8.07 -1.19 8.13
CA LEU A 76 8.31 -0.61 6.81
C LEU A 76 9.11 -1.59 5.97
N VAL A 77 8.65 -1.86 4.75
CA VAL A 77 9.37 -2.68 3.78
C VAL A 77 9.40 -1.94 2.45
N LEU A 78 10.59 -1.59 1.98
CA LEU A 78 10.78 -1.01 0.65
C LEU A 78 11.08 -2.14 -0.34
N LEU A 79 10.16 -2.38 -1.27
CA LEU A 79 10.38 -3.32 -2.36
C LEU A 79 10.90 -2.59 -3.58
N ARG A 80 12.00 -3.10 -4.14
CA ARG A 80 12.49 -2.69 -5.46
C ARG A 80 12.16 -3.76 -6.49
N LYS A 81 11.53 -3.37 -7.59
CA LYS A 81 11.40 -4.24 -8.75
C LYS A 81 12.77 -4.43 -9.41
N LYS A 82 13.10 -5.68 -9.69
CA LYS A 82 14.26 -6.04 -10.52
C LYS A 82 13.89 -5.90 -11.98
#